data_AF-A0A959RXA3-F1
#
_entry.id   AF-A0A959RXA3-F1
#
_cell.length_a   1.000
_cell.length_b   1.000
_cell.length_c   1.000
_cell.angle_alpha   90.00
_cell.angle_beta   90.00
_cell.angle_gamma   90.00
#
_symmetry.space_group_name_H-M   'P 1'
#
loop_
_entity.id
_entity.type
_entity.pdbx_description
1 polymer ?
#
loop_
_entity_poly.entity_id
_entity_poly.type
_entity_poly.pdbx_seq_one_letter_code
_entity_poly.pdbx_strand_id
1 'polypeptide(L)'
;MNKFTYKIGLLFLLILILSLTQISCGDDSSTGPKEEGNLVIDQELVGTWVLTKIIAQFGATPFELTPEQAGISNTVTFKDDLSFESTSTEGDTTTVDLGTWGTNNGILTITINGEEPET
;
A
#
# COMPACT_ATOMS: atom_id res chain seq x y z
N MET A 1 48.49 18.74 -36.60
CA MET A 1 47.21 18.52 -35.90
C MET A 1 47.35 19.01 -34.47
N ASN A 2 46.61 20.07 -34.14
CA ASN A 2 46.84 20.88 -32.94
C ASN A 2 46.37 20.15 -31.67
N LYS A 3 47.28 19.94 -30.71
CA LYS A 3 47.00 19.37 -29.38
C LYS A 3 45.90 20.11 -28.61
N PHE A 4 45.57 21.33 -29.03
CA PHE A 4 44.52 22.18 -28.45
C PHE A 4 43.11 21.69 -28.80
N THR A 5 42.89 21.21 -30.02
CA THR A 5 41.58 20.75 -30.50
C THR A 5 41.14 19.45 -29.84
N TYR A 6 42.10 18.56 -29.53
CA TYR A 6 41.81 17.30 -28.82
C TYR A 6 41.34 17.52 -27.38
N LYS A 7 41.88 18.54 -26.68
CA LYS A 7 41.48 18.84 -25.29
C LYS A 7 40.05 19.40 -25.20
N ILE A 8 39.68 20.25 -26.15
CA ILE A 8 38.31 20.78 -26.26
C ILE A 8 37.31 19.69 -26.69
N GLY A 9 37.71 18.81 -27.61
CA GLY A 9 36.89 17.65 -27.99
C GLY A 9 36.68 16.65 -26.84
N LEU A 10 37.74 16.37 -26.06
CA LEU A 10 37.66 15.50 -24.89
C LEU A 10 36.78 16.11 -23.78
N LEU A 11 36.87 17.43 -23.56
CA LEU A 11 36.03 18.13 -22.58
C LEU A 11 34.55 18.10 -22.98
N PHE A 12 34.24 18.30 -24.27
CA PHE A 12 32.87 18.22 -24.78
C PHE A 12 32.30 16.78 -24.69
N LEU A 13 33.12 15.77 -24.96
CA LEU A 13 32.74 14.36 -24.82
C LEU A 13 32.46 14.00 -23.35
N LEU A 14 33.25 14.53 -22.41
CA LEU A 14 33.07 14.29 -20.97
C LEU A 14 31.74 14.90 -20.47
N ILE A 15 31.41 16.12 -20.90
CA ILE A 15 30.14 16.79 -20.56
C ILE A 15 28.94 16.04 -21.14
N LEU A 16 29.06 15.49 -22.35
CA LEU A 16 28.02 14.68 -22.98
C LEU A 16 27.75 13.37 -22.20
N ILE A 17 28.80 12.69 -21.73
CA ILE A 17 28.68 11.46 -20.93
C ILE A 17 28.04 11.74 -19.56
N LEU A 18 28.36 12.87 -18.93
CA LEU A 18 27.76 13.29 -17.66
C LEU A 18 26.26 13.56 -17.77
N SER A 19 25.79 14.02 -18.93
CA SER A 19 24.36 14.33 -19.16
C SER A 19 23.45 13.10 -19.31
N LEU A 20 24.02 11.91 -19.52
CA LEU A 20 23.25 10.67 -19.75
C LEU A 20 22.89 9.91 -18.46
N THR A 21 23.24 10.44 -17.28
CA THR A 21 23.05 9.74 -15.99
C THR A 21 21.74 10.05 -15.26
N GLN A 22 20.84 10.83 -15.86
CA GLN A 22 19.57 11.24 -15.22
C GLN A 22 18.35 10.59 -15.90
N ILE A 23 18.40 9.28 -16.12
CA ILE A 23 17.17 8.47 -16.21
C ILE A 23 17.01 7.84 -14.82
N SER A 24 16.65 8.68 -13.85
CA SER A 24 15.97 8.18 -12.66
C SER A 24 14.56 7.83 -13.12
N CYS A 25 14.33 6.54 -13.35
CA CYS A 25 12.99 5.99 -13.38
C CYS A 25 12.39 6.30 -12.00
N GLY A 26 11.52 7.31 -11.94
CA GLY A 26 10.70 7.53 -10.76
C GLY A 26 9.74 6.36 -10.67
N ASP A 27 9.84 5.58 -9.60
CA ASP A 27 8.81 4.62 -9.25
C ASP A 27 7.51 5.41 -9.00
N ASP A 28 6.59 5.39 -9.96
CA ASP A 28 5.22 5.91 -9.85
C ASP A 28 4.35 4.98 -8.97
N SER A 29 4.88 4.55 -7.84
CA SER A 29 4.15 3.81 -6.81
C SER A 29 4.61 4.22 -5.42
N SER A 30 4.35 5.46 -5.05
CA SER A 30 4.32 5.88 -3.64
C SER A 30 3.08 5.30 -2.95
N THR A 31 3.05 3.99 -2.76
CA THR A 31 2.27 3.32 -1.69
C THR A 31 3.17 2.45 -0.82
N GLY A 32 4.48 2.72 -0.81
CA GLY A 32 5.35 2.24 0.27
C GLY A 32 4.95 2.90 1.59
N PRO A 33 5.14 2.22 2.73
CA PRO A 33 4.78 2.78 4.03
C PRO A 33 5.59 4.06 4.23
N LYS A 34 4.90 5.21 4.23
CA LYS A 34 5.51 6.48 4.63
C LYS A 34 5.75 6.39 6.13
N GLU A 35 7.01 6.59 6.50
CA GLU A 35 7.63 6.72 7.83
C GLU A 35 6.79 6.38 9.06
N GLU A 36 7.38 5.65 10.00
CA GLU A 36 6.95 5.48 11.40
C GLU A 36 6.85 6.84 12.14
N GLY A 37 5.96 7.72 11.70
CA GLY A 37 5.44 8.77 12.55
C GLY A 37 4.51 8.12 13.56
N ASN A 38 4.68 8.47 14.83
CA ASN A 38 3.88 7.97 15.96
C ASN A 38 2.43 7.69 15.56
N LEU A 39 2.05 6.41 15.48
CA LEU A 39 0.68 6.01 15.20
C LEU A 39 -0.22 6.58 16.29
N VAL A 40 -1.31 7.23 15.90
CA VAL A 40 -2.30 7.80 16.82
C VAL A 40 -3.62 7.07 16.66
N ILE A 41 -4.32 6.88 17.78
CA ILE A 41 -5.67 6.33 17.80
C ILE A 41 -6.61 7.38 17.19
N ASP A 42 -7.30 7.00 16.13
CA ASP A 42 -8.46 7.74 15.63
C ASP A 42 -9.72 7.19 16.30
N GLN A 43 -10.31 7.97 17.19
CA GLN A 43 -11.50 7.55 17.96
C GLN A 43 -12.72 7.29 17.06
N GLU A 44 -12.76 7.84 15.85
CA GLU A 44 -13.86 7.58 14.90
C GLU A 44 -13.79 6.18 14.28
N LEU A 45 -12.61 5.56 14.27
CA LEU A 45 -12.41 4.21 13.74
C LEU A 45 -12.62 3.12 14.79
N VAL A 46 -12.53 3.44 16.08
CA VAL A 46 -12.70 2.47 17.18
C VAL A 46 -14.11 1.88 17.15
N GLY A 47 -14.19 0.56 17.05
CA GLY A 47 -15.45 -0.18 16.97
C GLY A 47 -15.38 -1.37 16.02
N THR A 48 -16.54 -1.94 15.76
CA THR A 48 -16.72 -3.08 14.85
C THR A 48 -17.41 -2.62 13.57
N TRP A 49 -16.79 -2.95 12.44
CA TRP A 49 -17.21 -2.62 11.10
C TRP A 49 -17.55 -3.91 10.34
N VAL A 50 -18.62 -3.87 9.56
CA VAL A 50 -19.09 -5.01 8.77
C VAL A 50 -19.08 -4.63 7.30
N LEU A 51 -18.59 -5.52 6.45
CA LEU A 51 -18.63 -5.34 5.00
C LEU A 51 -20.08 -5.27 4.52
N THR A 52 -20.45 -4.19 3.84
CA THR A 52 -21.82 -3.96 3.36
C THR A 52 -21.94 -3.96 1.83
N LYS A 53 -20.86 -3.70 1.12
CA LYS A 53 -20.86 -3.52 -0.33
C LYS A 53 -19.46 -3.70 -0.90
N ILE A 54 -19.40 -4.33 -2.07
CA ILE A 54 -18.17 -4.51 -2.85
C ILE A 54 -18.35 -3.77 -4.17
N ILE A 55 -17.38 -2.93 -4.53
CA ILE A 55 -17.33 -2.27 -5.83
C ILE A 55 -16.12 -2.80 -6.56
N ALA A 56 -16.34 -3.51 -7.67
CA ALA A 56 -15.30 -4.10 -8.48
C ALA A 56 -15.22 -3.40 -9.84
N GLN A 57 -14.00 -3.14 -10.32
CA GLN A 57 -13.76 -2.54 -11.62
C GLN A 57 -13.37 -3.63 -12.62
N PHE A 58 -14.26 -3.94 -13.57
CA PHE A 58 -13.94 -4.76 -14.73
C PHE A 58 -14.12 -3.94 -16.01
N GLY A 59 -13.00 -3.58 -16.65
CA GLY A 59 -13.02 -2.70 -17.82
C GLY A 59 -13.31 -1.24 -17.43
N ALA A 60 -14.17 -0.56 -18.20
CA ALA A 60 -14.43 0.87 -18.01
C ALA A 60 -15.52 1.19 -16.98
N THR A 61 -16.39 0.24 -16.64
CA THR A 61 -17.55 0.48 -15.77
C THR A 61 -17.43 -0.35 -14.50
N PRO A 62 -17.47 0.27 -13.30
CA PRO A 62 -17.56 -0.47 -12.05
C PRO A 62 -18.91 -1.17 -11.95
N PHE A 63 -18.94 -2.30 -11.27
CA PHE A 63 -20.17 -2.93 -10.83
C PHE A 63 -20.13 -3.18 -9.32
N GLU A 64 -21.33 -3.34 -8.77
CA GLU A 64 -21.55 -3.46 -7.34
C GLU A 64 -22.09 -4.84 -7.01
N LEU A 65 -21.60 -5.42 -5.92
CA LEU A 65 -22.08 -6.68 -5.35
C LEU A 65 -22.38 -6.48 -3.87
N THR A 66 -23.41 -7.19 -3.38
CA THR A 66 -23.55 -7.41 -1.93
C THR A 66 -22.52 -8.47 -1.47
N PRO A 67 -22.18 -8.51 -0.17
CA PRO A 67 -21.34 -9.56 0.39
C PRO A 67 -21.88 -10.96 0.07
N GLU A 68 -23.20 -11.17 0.15
CA GLU A 68 -23.80 -12.49 -0.17
C GLU A 68 -23.63 -12.87 -1.65
N GLN A 69 -23.76 -11.91 -2.57
CA GLN A 69 -23.55 -12.16 -4.01
C GLN A 69 -22.09 -12.52 -4.32
N ALA A 70 -21.15 -11.98 -3.57
CA ALA A 70 -19.73 -12.29 -3.70
C ALA A 70 -19.33 -13.59 -2.96
N GLY A 71 -20.19 -14.13 -2.09
CA GLY A 71 -19.84 -15.25 -1.23
C GLY A 71 -18.77 -14.91 -0.18
N ILE A 72 -18.68 -13.62 0.16
CA ILE A 72 -17.67 -13.07 1.08
C ILE A 72 -18.40 -12.42 2.25
N SER A 73 -17.89 -12.62 3.46
CA SER A 73 -18.22 -11.78 4.61
C SER A 73 -16.94 -11.32 5.28
N ASN A 74 -16.95 -10.12 5.84
CA ASN A 74 -15.81 -9.60 6.58
C ASN A 74 -16.30 -8.71 7.74
N THR A 75 -15.70 -8.91 8.90
CA THR A 75 -15.90 -8.09 10.10
C THR A 75 -14.55 -7.64 10.60
N VAL A 76 -14.37 -6.33 10.80
CA VAL A 76 -13.14 -5.72 11.31
C VAL A 76 -13.43 -5.06 12.65
N THR A 77 -12.57 -5.27 13.63
CA THR A 77 -12.63 -4.59 14.92
C THR A 77 -11.32 -3.82 15.17
N PHE A 78 -11.46 -2.51 15.35
CA PHE A 78 -10.38 -1.63 15.80
C PHE A 78 -10.60 -1.30 17.28
N LYS A 79 -9.65 -1.69 18.14
CA LYS A 79 -9.72 -1.45 19.59
C LYS A 79 -8.91 -0.20 19.97
N ASP A 80 -9.27 0.42 21.08
CA ASP A 80 -8.63 1.62 21.62
C ASP A 80 -7.20 1.38 22.14
N ASP A 81 -6.79 0.12 22.29
CA ASP A 81 -5.43 -0.30 22.64
C ASP A 81 -4.50 -0.49 21.43
N LEU A 82 -4.91 -0.01 20.24
CA LEU A 82 -4.23 -0.18 18.95
C LEU A 82 -4.24 -1.62 18.41
N SER A 83 -4.97 -2.55 19.03
CA SER A 83 -5.14 -3.89 18.47
C SER A 83 -6.23 -3.96 17.39
N PHE A 84 -5.96 -4.79 16.39
CA PHE A 84 -6.81 -5.05 15.22
C PHE A 84 -7.15 -6.53 15.15
N GLU A 85 -8.39 -6.81 14.77
CA GLU A 85 -8.88 -8.16 14.50
C GLU A 85 -9.80 -8.11 13.28
N SER A 86 -9.55 -8.96 12.29
CA SER A 86 -10.40 -9.10 11.10
C SER A 86 -10.77 -10.56 10.90
N THR A 87 -12.05 -10.84 10.79
CA THR A 87 -12.58 -12.16 10.44
C THR A 87 -13.16 -12.09 9.04
N SER A 88 -12.60 -12.88 8.13
CA SER A 88 -13.04 -13.01 6.74
C SER A 88 -13.55 -14.41 6.49
N THR A 89 -14.68 -14.54 5.80
CA THR A 89 -15.16 -15.83 5.28
C THR A 89 -15.32 -15.71 3.77
N GLU A 90 -14.71 -16.61 3.02
CA GLU A 90 -14.88 -16.77 1.58
C GLU A 90 -15.27 -18.23 1.30
N GLY A 91 -16.52 -18.44 0.88
CA GLY A 91 -17.08 -19.79 0.79
C GLY A 91 -17.10 -20.50 2.15
N ASP A 92 -16.43 -21.65 2.23
CA ASP A 92 -16.30 -22.44 3.46
C ASP A 92 -15.03 -22.12 4.27
N THR A 93 -14.16 -21.26 3.74
CA THR A 93 -12.90 -20.89 4.39
C THR A 93 -13.12 -19.67 5.28
N THR A 94 -12.69 -19.75 6.54
CA THR A 94 -12.65 -18.61 7.45
C THR A 94 -11.22 -18.33 7.88
N THR A 95 -10.83 -17.07 7.82
CA THR A 95 -9.52 -16.57 8.23
C THR A 95 -9.71 -15.50 9.30
N VAL A 96 -8.86 -15.53 10.32
CA VAL A 96 -8.80 -14.51 11.36
C VAL A 96 -7.41 -13.88 11.32
N ASP A 97 -7.36 -12.58 11.04
CA ASP A 97 -6.14 -11.79 11.04
C ASP A 97 -6.08 -10.98 12.33
N LEU A 98 -4.96 -11.09 13.05
CA LEU A 98 -4.68 -10.31 14.24
C LEU A 98 -3.53 -9.34 13.96
N GLY A 99 -3.55 -8.18 14.59
CA GLY A 99 -2.57 -7.16 14.28
C GLY A 99 -2.62 -5.94 15.15
N THR A 100 -1.90 -4.91 14.71
CA THR A 100 -2.01 -3.56 15.22
C THR A 100 -2.53 -2.63 14.15
N TRP A 101 -3.14 -1.53 14.56
CA TRP A 101 -3.57 -0.47 13.67
C TRP A 101 -3.18 0.89 14.23
N GLY A 102 -3.23 1.90 13.38
CA GLY A 102 -3.17 3.29 13.80
C GLY A 102 -3.31 4.22 12.62
N THR A 103 -3.48 5.50 12.91
CA THR A 103 -3.54 6.53 11.87
C THR A 103 -2.35 7.47 11.95
N ASN A 104 -1.89 7.94 10.80
CA ASN A 104 -0.92 9.01 10.69
C ASN A 104 -1.34 9.92 9.53
N ASN A 105 -1.58 11.20 9.80
CA ASN A 105 -1.99 12.17 8.78
C ASN A 105 -3.22 11.73 7.94
N GLY A 106 -4.21 11.10 8.59
CA GLY A 106 -5.41 10.59 7.92
C GLY A 106 -5.19 9.31 7.10
N ILE A 107 -4.00 8.71 7.17
CA ILE A 107 -3.68 7.43 6.56
C ILE A 107 -3.83 6.36 7.64
N LEU A 108 -4.72 5.38 7.41
CA LEU A 108 -4.82 4.18 8.22
C LEU A 108 -3.70 3.20 7.85
N THR A 109 -2.96 2.74 8.84
CA THR A 109 -1.96 1.69 8.74
C THR A 109 -2.44 0.49 9.55
N ILE A 110 -2.40 -0.70 8.95
CA ILE A 110 -2.68 -1.98 9.60
C ILE A 110 -1.44 -2.85 9.44
N THR A 111 -0.97 -3.43 10.54
CA THR A 111 0.13 -4.38 10.58
C THR A 111 -0.44 -5.72 11.00
N ILE A 112 -0.45 -6.69 10.09
CA ILE A 112 -0.92 -8.04 10.37
C ILE A 112 0.24 -8.83 10.97
N ASN A 113 0.05 -9.31 12.20
CA ASN A 113 0.97 -10.25 12.83
C ASN A 113 0.54 -11.62 12.33
N GLY A 114 1.16 -12.11 11.25
CA GLY A 114 0.76 -13.37 10.65
C GLY A 114 0.75 -14.51 11.68
N GLU A 115 -0.36 -15.23 11.76
CA GLU A 115 -0.36 -16.64 12.14
C GLU A 115 -0.55 -17.43 10.84
N GLU A 116 0.41 -18.31 10.55
CA GLU A 116 0.28 -19.33 9.51
C GLU A 116 -0.93 -20.20 9.89
N PRO A 117 -1.93 -20.40 9.01
CA PRO A 117 -3.05 -21.26 9.34
C PRO A 117 -2.54 -22.68 9.61
N GLU A 118 -2.75 -23.18 10.83
CA GLU A 118 -2.51 -24.59 11.11
C GLU A 118 -3.48 -25.42 10.24
N THR A 119 -2.90 -26.12 9.27
CA THR A 119 -3.59 -27.08 8.38
C THR A 119 -3.97 -28.36 9.09
#